data_AF-E3HPJ7-F1
#
_entry.id   AF-E3HPJ7-F1
#
_cell.length_a   1.000
_cell.length_b   1.000
_cell.length_c   1.000
_cell.angle_alpha   90.00
_cell.angle_beta   90.00
_cell.angle_gamma   90.00
#
_symmetry.space_group_name_H-M   'P 1'
#
loop_
_entity.id
_entity.type
_entity.pdbx_description
1 polymer ?
#
loop_
_entity_poly.entity_id
_entity_poly.type
_entity_poly.pdbx_seq_one_letter_code
_entity_poly.pdbx_strand_id
1 'polypeptide(L)'
;MAAALAVPAFGASPGKPNLDEYGLEREPLCSYALPESLKALQKELPSGEYVQTAGWKAEIYVNRDRRTWTLVGTRLGPDEDPDEMCPLARGVGDYRTQKWYQAYFAQRK
;
A
#
# COMPACT_ATOMS: atom_id res chain seq x y z
N MET A 1 35.12 -35.52 -2.92
CA MET A 1 33.70 -35.33 -3.24
C MET A 1 33.23 -34.08 -2.53
N ALA A 2 33.03 -32.97 -3.25
CA ALA A 2 32.54 -31.72 -2.66
C ALA A 2 31.05 -31.60 -2.97
N ALA A 3 30.21 -31.67 -1.94
CA ALA A 3 28.78 -31.43 -2.06
C ALA A 3 28.56 -29.91 -2.06
N ALA A 4 28.17 -29.37 -3.21
CA ALA A 4 27.67 -28.00 -3.30
C ALA A 4 26.27 -27.96 -2.70
N LEU A 5 26.14 -27.35 -1.52
CA LEU A 5 24.86 -27.03 -0.92
C LEU A 5 24.20 -25.95 -1.79
N ALA A 6 23.13 -26.33 -2.48
CA ALA A 6 22.27 -25.39 -3.18
C ALA A 6 21.59 -24.49 -2.13
N VAL A 7 21.98 -23.22 -2.09
CA VAL A 7 21.27 -22.20 -1.34
C VAL A 7 19.96 -21.93 -2.07
N PRO A 8 18.77 -22.03 -1.44
CA PRO A 8 17.55 -21.59 -2.08
C PRO A 8 17.65 -20.07 -2.24
N ALA A 9 17.76 -19.62 -3.48
CA ALA A 9 17.62 -18.23 -3.84
C ALA A 9 16.17 -17.83 -3.57
N PHE A 10 15.89 -17.30 -2.37
CA PHE A 10 14.74 -16.42 -2.15
C PHE A 10 15.02 -15.10 -2.86
N GLY A 11 15.00 -15.16 -4.20
CA GLY A 11 15.16 -14.04 -5.10
C GLY A 11 13.81 -13.65 -5.66
N ALA A 12 12.89 -13.17 -4.80
CA ALA A 12 11.86 -12.29 -5.31
C ALA A 12 12.56 -10.95 -5.61
N SER A 13 13.03 -10.81 -6.85
CA SER A 13 13.36 -9.47 -7.35
C SER A 13 12.12 -8.60 -7.12
N PRO A 14 12.23 -7.38 -6.59
CA PRO A 14 11.10 -6.48 -6.52
C PRO A 14 10.74 -6.14 -7.96
N GLY A 15 9.81 -6.91 -8.53
CA GLY A 15 9.27 -6.67 -9.85
C GLY A 15 8.75 -5.24 -9.89
N LYS A 16 8.90 -4.58 -11.04
CA LYS A 16 8.27 -3.28 -11.23
C LYS A 16 6.77 -3.43 -10.90
N PRO A 17 6.18 -2.54 -10.08
CA PRO A 17 4.79 -2.66 -9.70
C PRO A 17 3.91 -2.67 -10.95
N ASN A 18 2.99 -3.63 -11.02
CA ASN A 18 1.96 -3.69 -12.05
C ASN A 18 0.83 -2.77 -11.65
N LEU A 19 0.65 -1.66 -12.36
CA LEU A 19 -0.30 -0.61 -12.00
C LEU A 19 -1.61 -0.71 -12.80
N ASP A 20 -2.71 -0.32 -12.19
CA ASP A 20 -4.00 -0.12 -12.88
C ASP A 20 -4.08 1.24 -13.60
N GLU A 21 -5.24 1.53 -14.19
CA GLU A 21 -5.48 2.79 -14.92
C GLU A 21 -5.45 4.04 -14.02
N TYR A 22 -5.67 3.87 -12.71
CA TYR A 22 -5.62 4.92 -11.70
C TYR A 22 -4.23 5.06 -11.06
N GLY A 23 -3.30 4.17 -11.39
CA GLY A 23 -1.92 4.15 -10.88
C GLY A 23 -1.77 3.43 -9.54
N LEU A 24 -2.69 2.53 -9.18
CA LEU A 24 -2.60 1.68 -7.99
C LEU A 24 -1.96 0.33 -8.33
N GLU A 25 -1.21 -0.25 -7.39
CA GLU A 25 -0.68 -1.61 -7.49
C GLU A 25 -1.83 -2.62 -7.60
N ARG A 26 -1.85 -3.42 -8.68
CA ARG A 26 -2.89 -4.44 -8.94
C ARG A 26 -2.75 -5.66 -8.03
N GLU A 27 -1.51 -6.03 -7.71
CA GLU A 27 -1.16 -7.18 -6.88
C GLU A 27 -0.28 -6.72 -5.71
N PRO A 28 -0.83 -5.90 -4.79
CA PRO A 28 -0.08 -5.38 -3.66
C PRO A 28 0.23 -6.50 -2.66
N LEU A 29 1.40 -6.44 -2.02
CA LEU A 29 1.76 -7.37 -0.95
C LEU A 29 1.07 -6.97 0.36
N CYS A 30 0.09 -7.75 0.77
CA CYS A 30 -0.69 -7.47 1.97
C CYS A 30 -0.02 -8.04 3.23
N SER A 31 -0.26 -7.38 4.36
CA SER A 31 0.33 -7.74 5.65
C SER A 31 -0.47 -7.18 6.81
N TYR A 32 -0.64 -8.00 7.85
CA TYR A 32 -1.22 -7.62 9.13
C TYR A 32 -0.33 -6.65 9.94
N ALA A 33 0.98 -6.64 9.70
CA ALA A 33 1.94 -5.80 10.42
C ALA A 33 2.22 -4.46 9.70
N LEU A 34 1.46 -4.15 8.65
CA LEU A 34 1.68 -2.96 7.83
C LEU A 34 1.53 -1.66 8.65
N PRO A 35 0.48 -1.44 9.46
CA PRO A 35 0.33 -0.22 10.25
C PRO A 35 1.50 0.03 11.22
N GLU A 36 1.92 -1.01 11.94
CA GLU A 36 3.06 -0.95 12.85
C GLU A 36 4.35 -0.66 12.08
N SER A 37 4.53 -1.27 10.91
CA SER A 37 5.70 -1.05 10.06
C SER A 37 5.77 0.38 9.52
N LEU A 38 4.64 0.92 9.04
CA LEU A 38 4.55 2.31 8.58
C LEU A 38 4.90 3.28 9.71
N LYS A 39 4.34 3.06 10.91
CA LYS A 39 4.58 3.89 12.08
C LYS A 39 6.02 3.77 12.61
N ALA A 40 6.52 2.55 12.80
CA ALA A 40 7.80 2.31 13.46
C ALA A 40 8.98 2.61 12.54
N LEU A 41 8.91 2.17 11.28
CA LEU A 41 10.02 2.21 10.33
C LEU A 41 9.97 3.45 9.43
N GLN A 42 8.79 3.78 8.90
CA GLN A 42 8.63 4.88 7.95
C GLN A 42 8.25 6.21 8.63
N LYS A 43 7.87 6.16 9.92
CA LYS A 43 7.31 7.29 10.68
C LYS A 43 6.08 7.90 9.99
N GLU A 44 5.35 7.07 9.26
CA GLU A 44 4.09 7.46 8.64
C GLU A 44 2.95 7.20 9.62
N LEU A 45 2.08 8.20 9.78
CA LEU A 45 0.90 8.13 10.64
C LEU A 45 -0.38 8.30 9.81
N PRO A 46 -1.52 7.77 10.26
CA PRO A 46 -2.80 8.00 9.60
C PRO A 46 -3.07 9.49 9.42
N SER A 47 -3.45 9.89 8.20
CA SER A 47 -3.82 11.27 7.90
C SER A 47 -5.23 11.63 8.35
N GLY A 48 -6.08 10.63 8.58
CA GLY A 48 -7.52 10.77 8.79
C GLY A 48 -8.33 10.84 7.49
N GLU A 49 -7.69 10.90 6.32
CA GLU A 49 -8.36 10.80 5.03
C GLU A 49 -8.60 9.33 4.68
N TYR A 50 -9.87 8.96 4.53
CA TYR A 50 -10.30 7.61 4.15
C TYR A 50 -11.39 7.65 3.07
N VAL A 51 -11.45 6.57 2.29
CA VAL A 51 -12.49 6.31 1.31
C VAL A 51 -12.96 4.87 1.45
N GLN A 52 -14.20 4.62 1.07
CA GLN A 52 -14.73 3.27 0.92
C GLN A 52 -15.46 3.17 -0.42
N THR A 53 -15.14 2.12 -1.16
CA THR A 53 -15.81 1.66 -2.38
C THR A 53 -16.52 0.33 -2.11
N ALA A 54 -17.13 -0.28 -3.12
CA ALA A 54 -17.75 -1.59 -2.98
C ALA A 54 -16.75 -2.72 -2.63
N GLY A 55 -15.49 -2.61 -3.09
CA GLY A 55 -14.48 -3.67 -2.93
C GLY A 55 -13.31 -3.32 -2.01
N TRP A 56 -13.19 -2.07 -1.58
CA TRP A 56 -12.06 -1.61 -0.78
C TRP A 56 -12.45 -0.53 0.21
N LYS A 57 -11.86 -0.58 1.40
CA LYS A 57 -11.66 0.57 2.28
C LYS A 57 -10.21 1.02 2.14
N ALA A 58 -9.95 2.32 2.04
CA ALA A 58 -8.59 2.83 1.95
C ALA A 58 -8.36 4.05 2.85
N GLU A 59 -7.14 4.18 3.36
CA GLU A 59 -6.69 5.25 4.25
C GLU A 59 -5.28 5.71 3.85
N ILE A 60 -5.01 7.00 3.98
CA ILE A 60 -3.71 7.59 3.63
C ILE A 60 -2.86 7.75 4.90
N TYR A 61 -1.64 7.21 4.87
CA TYR A 61 -0.60 7.36 5.89
C TYR A 61 0.44 8.35 5.39
N VAL A 62 0.93 9.22 6.26
CA VAL A 62 1.83 10.32 5.88
C VAL A 62 2.97 10.50 6.87
N ASN A 63 4.16 10.79 6.36
CA ASN A 63 5.27 11.33 7.13
C ASN A 63 5.52 12.77 6.66
N ARG A 64 5.17 13.74 7.51
CA ARG A 64 5.28 15.17 7.17
C ARG A 64 6.74 15.63 7.06
N ASP A 65 7.63 15.09 7.89
CA ASP A 65 9.04 15.47 7.93
C ASP A 65 9.77 15.04 6.66
N ARG A 66 9.47 13.81 6.19
CA ARG A 66 10.07 13.24 4.97
C ARG A 66 9.24 13.51 3.72
N ARG A 67 8.06 14.09 3.88
CA ARG A 67 7.06 14.28 2.81
C ARG A 67 6.77 12.98 2.05
N THR A 68 6.72 11.85 2.74
CA THR A 68 6.33 10.56 2.16
C THR A 68 4.88 10.24 2.51
N TRP A 69 4.28 9.39 1.70
CA TRP A 69 2.93 8.90 1.92
C TRP A 69 2.78 7.46 1.41
N THR A 70 1.85 6.74 2.03
CA THR A 70 1.38 5.41 1.62
C THR A 70 -0.14 5.39 1.63
N LEU A 71 -0.75 5.00 0.51
CA LEU A 71 -2.17 4.64 0.45
C LEU A 71 -2.30 3.18 0.85
N VAL A 72 -3.02 2.92 1.93
CA VAL A 72 -3.27 1.57 2.45
C VAL A 72 -4.71 1.20 2.14
N GLY A 73 -4.93 0.00 1.62
CA GLY A 73 -6.24 -0.57 1.35
C GLY A 73 -6.49 -1.84 2.15
N THR A 74 -7.74 -2.06 2.53
CA THR A 74 -8.28 -3.32 3.05
C THR A 74 -9.37 -3.80 2.09
N ARG A 75 -9.26 -5.04 1.61
CA ARG A 75 -10.26 -5.61 0.70
C ARG A 75 -11.57 -5.82 1.45
N LEU A 76 -12.68 -5.61 0.75
CA LEU A 76 -14.01 -5.87 1.27
C LEU A 76 -14.61 -7.01 0.46
N GLY A 77 -14.86 -8.13 1.13
CA GLY A 77 -15.42 -9.34 0.53
C GLY A 77 -15.77 -10.36 1.61
N PRO A 78 -16.62 -11.36 1.31
CA PRO A 78 -16.99 -12.39 2.27
C PRO A 78 -15.80 -13.28 2.68
N ASP A 79 -14.81 -13.43 1.80
CA ASP A 79 -13.64 -14.29 1.99
C ASP A 79 -12.37 -13.50 2.36
N GLU A 80 -12.47 -12.17 2.51
CA GLU A 80 -11.32 -11.29 2.76
C GLU A 80 -11.18 -11.00 4.26
N ASP A 81 -9.94 -10.96 4.74
CA ASP A 81 -9.65 -10.66 6.14
C ASP A 81 -9.59 -9.14 6.36
N PRO A 82 -10.47 -8.56 7.20
CA PRO A 82 -10.48 -7.12 7.45
C PRO A 82 -9.22 -6.59 8.15
N ASP A 83 -8.43 -7.47 8.78
CA ASP A 83 -7.17 -7.12 9.43
C ASP A 83 -5.97 -7.16 8.45
N GLU A 84 -6.14 -7.75 7.26
CA GLU A 84 -5.11 -7.82 6.24
C GLU A 84 -5.08 -6.52 5.40
N MET A 85 -3.95 -5.80 5.44
CA MET A 85 -3.82 -4.49 4.81
C MET A 85 -2.77 -4.49 3.70
N CYS A 86 -3.07 -3.83 2.58
CA CYS A 86 -2.25 -3.81 1.38
C CYS A 86 -1.78 -2.38 1.06
N PRO A 87 -0.48 -2.13 0.84
CA PRO A 87 -0.01 -0.84 0.35
C PRO A 87 -0.35 -0.73 -1.15
N LEU A 88 -1.37 0.05 -1.49
CA LEU A 88 -1.87 0.20 -2.86
C LEU A 88 -1.02 1.17 -3.69
N ALA A 89 -0.47 2.20 -3.05
CA ALA A 89 0.41 3.16 -3.68
C ALA A 89 1.29 3.84 -2.63
N ARG A 90 2.43 4.38 -3.05
CA ARG A 90 3.36 5.10 -2.19
C ARG A 90 4.12 6.15 -2.97
N GLY A 91 4.58 7.19 -2.30
CA GLY A 91 5.35 8.23 -2.98
C GLY A 91 5.88 9.31 -2.06
N VAL A 92 6.43 10.34 -2.70
CA VAL A 92 6.94 11.55 -2.07
C VAL A 92 6.16 12.75 -2.61
N GLY A 93 5.99 13.79 -1.79
CA GLY A 93 5.32 15.03 -2.16
C GLY A 93 3.83 15.01 -1.85
N ASP A 94 3.05 15.78 -2.61
CA ASP A 94 1.60 15.89 -2.41
C ASP A 94 0.86 14.75 -3.12
N TYR A 95 0.25 13.85 -2.35
CA TYR A 95 -0.55 12.76 -2.88
C TYR A 95 -1.87 13.23 -3.51
N ARG A 96 -2.31 14.47 -3.23
CA ARG A 96 -3.58 14.99 -3.78
C ARG A 96 -3.54 15.23 -5.29
N THR A 97 -2.34 15.29 -5.86
CA THR A 97 -2.13 15.41 -7.31
C THR A 97 -2.20 14.06 -8.03
N GLN A 98 -2.35 12.95 -7.31
CA GLN A 98 -2.38 11.61 -7.91
C GLN A 98 -3.73 11.31 -8.58
N LYS A 99 -3.70 10.53 -9.68
CA LYS A 99 -4.91 10.17 -10.44
C LYS A 99 -5.95 9.45 -9.57
N TRP A 100 -5.52 8.46 -8.79
CA TRP A 100 -6.40 7.74 -7.85
C TRP A 100 -7.03 8.66 -6.80
N TYR A 101 -6.33 9.72 -6.35
CA TYR A 101 -6.89 10.63 -5.34
C TYR A 101 -8.09 11.38 -5.92
N GLN A 102 -7.98 11.84 -7.16
CA GLN A 102 -9.08 12.48 -7.86
C GLN A 102 -10.24 11.50 -8.15
N ALA A 103 -9.92 10.25 -8.51
CA ALA A 103 -10.92 9.23 -8.78
C ALA A 103 -11.74 8.84 -7.54
N TYR A 104 -11.09 8.68 -6.37
CA TYR A 104 -11.73 8.10 -5.18
C TYR A 104 -12.04 9.11 -4.07
N PHE A 105 -11.19 10.11 -3.85
CA PHE A 105 -11.29 11.02 -2.70
C PHE A 105 -11.91 12.38 -3.06
N ALA A 106 -11.66 12.90 -4.26
CA ALA A 106 -12.12 14.24 -4.65
C ALA A 106 -13.65 14.34 -4.87
N GLN A 107 -14.35 13.22 -5.04
CA GLN A 107 -15.81 13.20 -5.25
C GLN A 107 -16.64 13.38 -3.96
N ARG A 108 -16.02 13.42 -2.78
CA ARG A 108 -16.73 13.53 -1.49
C ARG A 108 -16.83 14.96 -0.93
N LYS A 109 -16.85 15.98 -1.80
CA LYS A 109 -17.16 17.37 -1.41
C LYS A 109 -18.59 17.75 -1.76
#